data_AF-K6VMF0-F1
#
_entry.id   AF-K6VMF0-F1
#
_cell.length_a   1.000
_cell.length_b   1.000
_cell.length_c   1.000
_cell.angle_alpha   90.00
_cell.angle_beta   90.00
_cell.angle_gamma   90.00
#
_symmetry.space_group_name_H-M   'P 1'
#
loop_
_entity.id
_entity.type
_entity.pdbx_description
1 polymer ?
#
loop_
_entity_poly.entity_id
_entity_poly.type
_entity_poly.pdbx_seq_one_letter_code
_entity_poly.pdbx_strand_id
1 'polypeptide(L)'
;MRRWTGFLLLIAVLVVSVMASVAIGTRYLPLAEVVDALLPYRDPASMSADAVGIVRELRIPRTALGLIVGLAIGAAGALAQGHTRNPLADPGMLGVNAGAACAVVIGVYVLGIQGPVAFMLCGLIGALIASAAVFGLASLSGAGPLTLILAGTGLSALLLAITSGIVLSDSVTLDAWRFWNVGSTAGRGMDVFWAGLPFIAVGLLLALGSGFFLNVLGLGDDMTKSLGSRVMVIRAVGIGAITLLIGAATAACGPITFLGLVVPHLA
;
A
#
# COMPACT_ATOMS: atom_id res chain seq x y z
N MET A 1 32.06 -2.04 5.96
CA MET A 1 32.04 -3.28 5.14
C MET A 1 30.77 -4.10 5.37
N ARG A 2 30.44 -4.52 6.61
CA ARG A 2 29.27 -5.37 6.93
C ARG A 2 27.87 -4.83 6.51
N ARG A 3 27.69 -3.51 6.50
CA ARG A 3 26.43 -2.87 6.02
C ARG A 3 26.29 -2.88 4.49
N TRP A 4 27.39 -2.68 3.78
CA TRP A 4 27.42 -2.69 2.31
C TRP A 4 27.20 -4.09 1.75
N THR A 5 27.78 -5.12 2.39
CA THR A 5 27.55 -6.52 2.01
C THR A 5 26.09 -6.93 2.20
N GLY A 6 25.45 -6.50 3.29
CA GLY A 6 24.02 -6.76 3.51
C GLY A 6 23.14 -6.08 2.46
N PHE A 7 23.42 -4.81 2.16
CA PHE A 7 22.69 -4.07 1.13
C PHE A 7 22.81 -4.70 -0.27
N LEU A 8 24.03 -5.07 -0.68
CA LEU A 8 24.27 -5.74 -1.97
C LEU A 8 23.56 -7.10 -2.04
N LEU A 9 23.55 -7.85 -0.94
CA LEU A 9 22.84 -9.13 -0.87
C LEU A 9 21.32 -8.94 -1.02
N LEU A 10 20.73 -7.93 -0.36
CA LEU A 10 19.30 -7.62 -0.52
C LEU A 10 18.96 -7.19 -1.94
N ILE A 11 19.82 -6.41 -2.60
CA ILE A 11 19.65 -6.07 -4.02
C ILE A 11 19.71 -7.33 -4.89
N ALA A 12 20.68 -8.21 -4.66
CA ALA A 12 20.81 -9.45 -5.43
C ALA A 12 19.56 -10.34 -5.26
N VAL A 13 19.07 -10.50 -4.02
CA VAL A 13 17.83 -11.23 -3.73
C VAL A 13 16.65 -10.58 -4.44
N LEU A 14 16.52 -9.25 -4.38
CA LEU A 14 15.44 -8.52 -5.06
C LEU A 14 15.46 -8.76 -6.57
N VAL A 15 16.62 -8.65 -7.22
CA VAL A 15 16.78 -8.88 -8.66
C VAL A 15 16.41 -10.32 -9.02
N VAL A 16 16.86 -11.30 -8.24
CA VAL A 16 16.49 -12.71 -8.43
C VAL A 16 14.98 -12.93 -8.26
N SER A 17 14.37 -12.33 -7.24
CA SER A 17 12.92 -12.42 -7.02
C SER A 17 12.12 -11.80 -8.16
N VAL A 18 12.56 -10.67 -8.72
CA VAL A 18 11.92 -10.04 -9.88
C VAL A 18 12.00 -10.94 -11.10
N MET A 19 13.19 -11.46 -11.41
CA MET A 19 13.38 -12.38 -12.53
C MET A 19 12.54 -13.64 -12.36
N ALA A 20 12.52 -14.23 -11.15
CA ALA A 20 11.72 -15.40 -10.83
C ALA A 20 10.21 -15.10 -10.95
N SER A 21 9.75 -13.93 -10.51
CA SER A 21 8.33 -13.53 -10.62
C SER A 21 7.87 -13.39 -12.07
N VAL A 22 8.76 -13.02 -13.00
CA VAL A 22 8.44 -12.91 -14.43
C VAL A 22 8.57 -14.27 -15.12
N ALA A 23 9.51 -15.12 -14.71
CA ALA A 23 9.74 -16.43 -15.30
C ALA A 23 8.75 -17.51 -14.85
N ILE A 24 8.29 -17.45 -13.58
CA ILE A 24 7.45 -18.47 -12.97
C ILE A 24 5.98 -18.02 -12.97
N GLY A 25 5.09 -18.89 -13.44
CA GLY A 25 3.65 -18.65 -13.44
C GLY A 25 2.85 -19.93 -13.59
N THR A 26 1.52 -19.82 -13.51
CA THR A 26 0.58 -20.96 -13.63
C THR A 26 0.72 -21.71 -14.94
N ARG A 27 0.89 -21.00 -16.06
CA ARG A 27 1.28 -21.61 -17.33
C ARG A 27 2.79 -21.71 -17.40
N TYR A 28 3.32 -22.92 -17.56
CA TYR A 28 4.74 -23.11 -17.82
C TYR A 28 5.12 -22.49 -19.16
N LEU A 29 6.18 -21.67 -19.16
CA LEU A 29 6.80 -21.10 -20.35
C LEU A 29 8.30 -21.40 -20.28
N PRO A 30 8.92 -21.96 -21.32
CA PRO A 30 10.37 -22.08 -21.40
C PRO A 30 11.04 -20.72 -21.20
N LEU A 31 12.21 -20.70 -20.53
CA LEU A 31 12.96 -19.46 -20.29
C LEU A 31 13.27 -18.68 -21.58
N ALA A 32 13.50 -19.38 -22.69
CA ALA A 32 13.70 -18.76 -23.99
C ALA A 32 12.47 -17.94 -24.43
N GLU A 33 11.25 -18.48 -24.27
CA GLU A 33 10.01 -17.75 -24.60
C GLU A 33 9.77 -16.56 -23.69
N VAL A 34 10.17 -16.64 -22.40
CA VAL A 34 10.07 -15.51 -21.47
C VAL A 34 11.03 -14.39 -21.88
N VAL A 35 12.28 -14.71 -22.21
CA VAL A 35 13.26 -13.72 -22.69
C VAL A 35 12.80 -13.09 -24.00
N ASP A 36 12.24 -13.90 -24.89
CA ASP A 36 11.72 -13.41 -26.17
C ASP A 36 10.54 -12.47 -25.96
N ALA A 37 9.61 -12.82 -25.07
CA ALA A 37 8.50 -11.97 -24.70
C ALA A 37 8.95 -10.62 -24.09
N LEU A 38 10.13 -10.56 -23.45
CA LEU A 38 10.68 -9.33 -22.88
C LEU A 38 11.37 -8.43 -23.91
N LEU A 39 12.00 -9.00 -24.94
CA LEU A 39 12.78 -8.24 -25.91
C LEU A 39 11.92 -7.76 -27.09
N PRO A 40 11.89 -6.45 -27.39
CA PRO A 40 11.06 -5.90 -28.48
C PRO A 40 11.58 -6.24 -29.89
N TYR A 41 12.77 -6.85 -30.03
CA TYR A 41 13.52 -6.95 -31.29
C TYR A 41 13.52 -8.35 -31.93
N ARG A 42 12.72 -9.31 -31.44
CA ARG A 42 12.57 -10.63 -32.09
C ARG A 42 11.36 -10.64 -33.01
N ASP A 43 11.52 -11.35 -34.13
CA ASP A 43 10.53 -11.43 -35.21
C ASP A 43 9.16 -11.87 -34.66
N PRO A 44 8.12 -11.02 -34.72
CA PRO A 44 6.79 -11.34 -34.19
C PRO A 44 6.19 -12.64 -34.75
N ALA A 45 6.63 -13.05 -35.94
CA ALA A 45 6.22 -14.31 -36.58
C ALA A 45 6.77 -15.57 -35.88
N SER A 46 7.81 -15.44 -35.07
CA SER A 46 8.45 -16.55 -34.33
C SER A 46 7.95 -16.70 -32.89
N MET A 47 7.11 -15.78 -32.41
CA MET A 47 6.68 -15.72 -31.02
C MET A 47 5.29 -16.35 -30.84
N SER A 48 5.12 -17.14 -29.78
CA SER A 48 3.77 -17.54 -29.36
C SER A 48 3.04 -16.28 -28.83
N ALA A 49 1.99 -15.85 -29.53
CA ALA A 49 1.20 -14.68 -29.14
C ALA A 49 0.74 -14.76 -27.67
N ASP A 50 0.44 -15.97 -27.21
CA ASP A 50 0.08 -16.25 -25.82
C ASP A 50 1.21 -15.96 -24.82
N ALA A 51 2.49 -16.26 -25.13
CA ALA A 51 3.59 -16.00 -24.20
C ALA A 51 3.82 -14.51 -24.03
N VAL A 52 3.70 -13.73 -25.10
CA VAL A 52 3.79 -12.26 -25.07
C VAL A 52 2.69 -11.68 -24.18
N GLY A 53 1.43 -12.08 -24.40
CA GLY A 53 0.30 -11.61 -23.59
C GLY A 53 0.47 -11.98 -22.12
N ILE A 54 0.82 -13.23 -21.81
CA ILE A 54 1.03 -13.67 -20.42
C ILE A 54 2.15 -12.90 -19.74
N VAL A 55 3.31 -12.75 -20.39
CA VAL A 55 4.45 -12.07 -19.77
C VAL A 55 4.17 -10.58 -19.63
N ARG A 56 3.73 -9.89 -20.69
CA ARG A 56 3.58 -8.44 -20.71
C ARG A 56 2.33 -7.91 -20.02
N GLU A 57 1.22 -8.63 -20.09
CA GLU A 57 -0.07 -8.15 -19.58
C GLU A 57 -0.42 -8.74 -18.21
N LEU A 58 0.15 -9.88 -17.83
CA LEU A 58 -0.14 -10.53 -16.54
C LEU A 58 1.05 -10.52 -15.59
N ARG A 59 2.23 -10.97 -16.03
CA ARG A 59 3.39 -11.15 -15.13
C ARG A 59 4.09 -9.85 -14.81
N ILE A 60 4.46 -9.06 -15.83
CA ILE A 60 5.15 -7.78 -15.63
C ILE A 60 4.33 -6.82 -14.76
N PRO A 61 3.02 -6.59 -15.01
CA PRO A 61 2.23 -5.68 -14.18
C PRO A 61 2.11 -6.18 -12.74
N ARG A 62 1.92 -7.48 -12.53
CA ARG A 62 1.90 -8.10 -11.19
C ARG A 62 3.21 -7.88 -10.45
N THR A 63 4.36 -8.09 -11.11
CA THR A 63 5.68 -7.90 -10.51
C THR A 63 5.94 -6.43 -10.20
N ALA A 64 5.67 -5.53 -11.15
CA ALA A 64 5.84 -4.09 -10.97
C ALA A 64 4.97 -3.55 -9.83
N LEU A 65 3.71 -4.00 -9.76
CA LEU A 65 2.80 -3.62 -8.69
C LEU A 65 3.29 -4.16 -7.33
N GLY A 66 3.73 -5.42 -7.27
CA GLY A 66 4.29 -6.01 -6.05
C GLY A 66 5.51 -5.26 -5.52
N LEU A 67 6.38 -4.78 -6.41
CA LEU A 67 7.54 -3.97 -6.04
C LEU A 67 7.14 -2.65 -5.39
N ILE A 68 6.30 -1.85 -6.05
CA ILE A 68 5.94 -0.52 -5.54
C ILE A 68 5.08 -0.60 -4.27
N VAL A 69 4.21 -1.62 -4.18
CA VAL A 69 3.35 -1.86 -3.02
C VAL A 69 4.17 -2.35 -1.83
N GLY A 70 5.10 -3.29 -2.06
CA GLY A 70 6.00 -3.76 -1.00
C GLY A 70 6.87 -2.62 -0.46
N LEU A 71 7.37 -1.77 -1.35
CA LEU A 71 8.14 -0.59 -0.98
C LEU A 71 7.28 0.43 -0.19
N ALA A 72 6.05 0.68 -0.62
CA ALA A 72 5.12 1.57 0.06
C ALA A 72 4.75 1.07 1.47
N ILE A 73 4.40 -0.21 1.60
CA ILE A 73 4.04 -0.82 2.88
C ILE A 73 5.24 -0.86 3.83
N GLY A 74 6.43 -1.20 3.35
CA GLY A 74 7.65 -1.19 4.16
C GLY A 74 7.98 0.21 4.69
N ALA A 75 7.94 1.23 3.83
CA ALA A 75 8.18 2.61 4.23
C ALA A 75 7.12 3.13 5.21
N ALA A 76 5.84 2.86 4.95
CA ALA A 76 4.75 3.25 5.83
C ALA A 76 4.82 2.54 7.20
N GLY A 77 5.23 1.27 7.22
CA GLY A 77 5.48 0.51 8.44
C GLY A 77 6.56 1.17 9.30
N ALA A 78 7.69 1.54 8.69
CA ALA A 78 8.78 2.23 9.39
C ALA A 78 8.33 3.58 9.95
N LEU A 79 7.56 4.36 9.18
CA LEU A 79 6.97 5.61 9.65
C LEU A 79 5.99 5.39 10.81
N ALA A 80 5.09 4.41 10.69
CA ALA A 80 4.09 4.13 11.71
C ALA A 80 4.75 3.72 13.03
N GLN A 81 5.74 2.82 12.98
CA GLN A 81 6.51 2.42 14.16
C GLN A 81 7.30 3.60 14.75
N GLY A 82 7.90 4.46 13.91
CA GLY A 82 8.62 5.64 14.35
C GLY A 82 7.73 6.69 15.02
N HIS A 83 6.56 7.00 14.43
CA HIS A 83 5.63 8.00 14.97
C HIS A 83 4.94 7.55 16.26
N THR A 84 4.62 6.27 16.36
CA THR A 84 3.97 5.70 17.54
C THR A 84 4.96 5.30 18.63
N ARG A 85 6.25 5.17 18.28
CA ARG A 85 7.29 4.55 19.11
C ARG A 85 6.91 3.15 19.57
N ASN A 86 6.18 2.42 18.72
CA ASN A 86 5.70 1.09 19.00
C ASN A 86 6.10 0.18 17.84
N PRO A 87 6.99 -0.81 18.04
CA PRO A 87 7.38 -1.75 16.98
C PRO A 87 6.21 -2.62 16.49
N LEU A 88 5.10 -2.66 17.23
CA LEU A 88 3.88 -3.38 16.86
C LEU A 88 2.85 -2.49 16.14
N ALA A 89 3.18 -1.23 15.84
CA ALA A 89 2.26 -0.34 15.13
C ALA A 89 2.13 -0.75 13.67
N ASP A 90 0.91 -1.16 13.29
CA ASP A 90 0.56 -1.45 11.91
C ASP A 90 0.08 -0.17 11.21
N PRO A 91 0.62 0.15 10.02
CA PRO A 91 0.28 1.40 9.34
C PRO A 91 -1.16 1.43 8.81
N GLY A 92 -1.87 0.28 8.76
CA GLY A 92 -3.29 0.17 8.43
C GLY A 92 -4.25 0.50 9.56
N MET A 93 -3.77 0.62 10.81
CA MET A 93 -4.61 0.88 12.00
C MET A 93 -5.29 2.25 12.03
N LEU A 94 -4.89 3.20 11.18
CA LEU A 94 -5.46 4.55 11.10
C LEU A 94 -6.81 4.59 10.35
N GLY A 95 -7.55 3.48 10.33
CA GLY A 95 -8.81 3.36 9.57
C GLY A 95 -8.63 3.34 8.05
N VAL A 96 -7.40 3.33 7.55
CA VAL A 96 -7.07 3.37 6.12
C VAL A 96 -7.70 2.18 5.39
N ASN A 97 -7.48 0.97 5.90
CA ASN A 97 -8.00 -0.25 5.27
C ASN A 97 -9.53 -0.32 5.32
N ALA A 98 -10.13 0.04 6.45
CA ALA A 98 -11.59 0.06 6.61
C ALA A 98 -12.24 1.13 5.74
N GLY A 99 -11.61 2.31 5.61
CA GLY A 99 -12.05 3.38 4.72
C GLY A 99 -11.99 2.98 3.26
N ALA A 100 -10.89 2.38 2.84
CA ALA A 100 -10.75 1.87 1.48
C ALA A 100 -11.80 0.81 1.16
N ALA A 101 -11.98 -0.18 2.04
CA ALA A 101 -12.96 -1.24 1.85
C ALA A 101 -14.40 -0.69 1.77
N CYS A 102 -14.77 0.19 2.69
CA CYS A 102 -16.09 0.80 2.73
C CYS A 102 -16.37 1.63 1.47
N ALA A 103 -15.42 2.43 1.00
CA ALA A 103 -15.59 3.22 -0.21
C ALA A 103 -15.69 2.38 -1.49
N VAL A 104 -14.94 1.27 -1.59
CA VAL A 104 -15.10 0.32 -2.70
C VAL A 104 -16.49 -0.30 -2.68
N VAL A 105 -16.95 -0.76 -1.52
CA VAL A 105 -18.27 -1.38 -1.35
C VAL A 105 -19.41 -0.42 -1.66
N ILE A 106 -19.33 0.83 -1.17
CA ILE A 106 -20.29 1.87 -1.53
C ILE A 106 -20.24 2.20 -3.02
N GLY A 107 -19.04 2.26 -3.60
CA GLY A 107 -18.86 2.53 -5.04
C GLY A 107 -19.48 1.45 -5.93
N VAL A 108 -19.31 0.17 -5.56
CA VAL A 108 -19.96 -0.94 -6.26
C VAL A 108 -21.47 -0.88 -6.08
N TYR A 109 -21.94 -0.75 -4.84
CA TYR A 109 -23.37 -0.83 -4.50
C TYR A 109 -24.19 0.36 -5.03
N VAL A 110 -23.69 1.59 -4.87
CA VAL A 110 -24.44 2.81 -5.21
C VAL A 110 -24.17 3.28 -6.62
N LEU A 111 -22.90 3.27 -7.05
CA LEU A 111 -22.48 3.84 -8.32
C LEU A 111 -22.33 2.78 -9.43
N GLY A 112 -22.49 1.49 -9.10
CA GLY A 112 -22.34 0.39 -10.06
C GLY A 112 -20.91 0.31 -10.63
N ILE A 113 -19.91 0.79 -9.88
CA ILE A 113 -18.53 0.86 -10.35
C ILE A 113 -18.00 -0.56 -10.56
N GLN A 114 -17.27 -0.75 -11.66
CA GLN A 114 -16.62 -2.01 -11.99
C GLN A 114 -15.16 -1.78 -12.40
N GLY A 115 -14.33 -2.76 -12.09
CA GLY A 115 -12.97 -2.86 -12.60
C GLY A 115 -11.88 -2.33 -11.65
N PRO A 116 -10.62 -2.77 -11.86
CA PRO A 116 -9.54 -2.59 -10.88
C PRO A 116 -9.16 -1.14 -10.61
N VAL A 117 -9.10 -0.29 -11.65
CA VAL A 117 -8.71 1.12 -11.52
C VAL A 117 -9.77 1.91 -10.74
N ALA A 118 -11.04 1.68 -11.02
CA ALA A 118 -12.11 2.39 -10.35
C ALA A 118 -12.22 1.96 -8.87
N PHE A 119 -12.04 0.66 -8.57
CA PHE A 119 -11.91 0.18 -7.18
C PHE A 119 -10.72 0.83 -6.48
N MET A 120 -9.60 0.96 -7.17
CA MET A 120 -8.43 1.62 -6.62
C MET A 120 -8.73 3.10 -6.29
N LEU A 121 -9.30 3.87 -7.21
CA LEU A 121 -9.60 5.29 -6.94
C LEU A 121 -10.60 5.46 -5.80
N CYS A 122 -11.66 4.65 -5.77
CA CYS A 122 -12.62 4.65 -4.66
C CYS A 122 -11.94 4.29 -3.33
N GLY A 123 -11.11 3.25 -3.32
CA GLY A 123 -10.37 2.81 -2.15
C GLY A 123 -9.43 3.90 -1.63
N LEU A 124 -8.71 4.58 -2.52
CA LEU A 124 -7.79 5.66 -2.17
C LEU A 124 -8.55 6.86 -1.56
N ILE A 125 -9.68 7.25 -2.16
CA ILE A 125 -10.53 8.33 -1.63
C ILE A 125 -11.06 7.94 -0.24
N GLY A 126 -11.55 6.71 -0.08
CA GLY A 126 -12.02 6.19 1.20
C GLY A 126 -10.94 6.18 2.28
N ALA A 127 -9.74 5.73 1.92
CA ALA A 127 -8.57 5.75 2.80
C ALA A 127 -8.21 7.17 3.26
N LEU A 128 -8.19 8.13 2.33
CA LEU A 128 -7.89 9.53 2.63
C LEU A 128 -8.95 10.16 3.54
N ILE A 129 -10.23 9.94 3.24
CA ILE A 129 -11.35 10.44 4.07
C ILE A 129 -11.29 9.84 5.47
N ALA A 130 -11.12 8.53 5.58
CA ALA A 130 -11.05 7.87 6.88
C ALA A 130 -9.87 8.37 7.71
N SER A 131 -8.69 8.48 7.10
CA SER A 131 -7.49 8.95 7.81
C SER A 131 -7.60 10.42 8.21
N ALA A 132 -8.18 11.27 7.36
CA ALA A 132 -8.48 12.66 7.70
C ALA A 132 -9.47 12.76 8.86
N ALA A 133 -10.50 11.91 8.89
CA ALA A 133 -11.47 11.84 9.99
C ALA A 133 -10.78 11.39 11.29
N VAL A 134 -9.96 10.34 11.27
CA VAL A 134 -9.18 9.88 12.43
C VAL A 134 -8.26 10.99 12.95
N PHE A 135 -7.51 11.62 12.06
CA PHE A 135 -6.60 12.70 12.43
C PHE A 135 -7.35 13.91 13.01
N GLY A 136 -8.47 14.30 12.40
CA GLY A 136 -9.33 15.38 12.87
C GLY A 136 -9.88 15.08 14.27
N LEU A 137 -10.47 13.91 14.47
CA LEU A 137 -10.99 13.46 15.77
C LEU A 137 -9.89 13.43 16.83
N ALA A 138 -8.73 12.87 16.51
CA ALA A 138 -7.62 12.79 17.44
C ALA A 138 -7.03 14.19 17.78
N SER A 139 -7.06 15.12 16.82
CA SER A 139 -6.54 16.49 17.01
C SER A 139 -7.37 17.29 18.01
N LEU A 140 -8.67 17.03 18.14
CA LEU A 140 -9.52 17.64 19.16
C LEU A 140 -9.07 17.28 20.59
N SER A 141 -8.40 16.13 20.76
CA SER A 141 -7.89 15.64 22.05
C SER A 141 -6.36 15.70 22.15
N GLY A 142 -5.69 16.56 21.36
CA GLY A 142 -4.25 16.80 21.44
C GLY A 142 -3.37 15.93 20.51
N ALA A 143 -3.97 15.18 19.59
CA ALA A 143 -3.29 14.36 18.56
C ALA A 143 -2.20 13.41 19.10
N GLY A 144 -2.39 12.88 20.32
CA GLY A 144 -1.50 11.88 20.89
C GLY A 144 -1.57 10.54 20.17
N PRO A 145 -0.53 9.70 20.24
CA PRO A 145 -0.54 8.35 19.64
C PRO A 145 -1.73 7.50 20.10
N LEU A 146 -2.06 7.56 21.40
CA LEU A 146 -3.19 6.82 21.96
C LEU A 146 -4.54 7.30 21.42
N THR A 147 -4.74 8.62 21.27
CA THR A 147 -6.02 9.15 20.75
C THR A 147 -6.20 8.84 19.27
N LEU A 148 -5.12 8.84 18.49
CA LEU A 148 -5.12 8.39 17.10
C LEU A 148 -5.51 6.91 16.98
N ILE A 149 -4.97 6.04 17.83
CA ILE A 149 -5.31 4.62 17.86
C ILE A 149 -6.79 4.43 18.21
N LEU A 150 -7.26 5.05 19.29
CA LEU A 150 -8.66 4.92 19.73
C LEU A 150 -9.65 5.45 18.68
N ALA A 151 -9.39 6.63 18.11
CA ALA A 151 -10.20 7.20 17.02
C ALA A 151 -10.18 6.29 15.78
N GLY A 152 -9.00 5.77 15.41
CA GLY A 152 -8.82 4.82 14.32
C GLY A 152 -9.62 3.53 14.51
N THR A 153 -9.55 2.93 15.69
CA THR A 153 -10.31 1.70 16.00
C THR A 153 -11.81 1.93 15.98
N GLY A 154 -12.29 3.04 16.55
CA GLY A 154 -13.71 3.38 16.57
C GLY A 154 -14.26 3.63 15.17
N LEU A 155 -13.55 4.42 14.36
CA LEU A 155 -13.94 4.68 12.97
C LEU A 155 -13.88 3.39 12.13
N SER A 156 -12.86 2.55 12.32
CA SER A 156 -12.75 1.27 11.62
C SER A 156 -13.93 0.36 11.90
N ALA A 157 -14.36 0.25 13.17
CA ALA A 157 -15.52 -0.55 13.55
C ALA A 157 -16.80 -0.05 12.87
N LEU A 158 -17.01 1.28 12.83
CA LEU A 158 -18.14 1.89 12.14
C LEU A 158 -18.13 1.57 10.63
N LEU A 159 -16.99 1.77 9.97
CA LEU A 159 -16.85 1.54 8.54
C LEU A 159 -16.99 0.06 8.16
N LEU A 160 -16.50 -0.84 9.01
CA LEU A 160 -16.70 -2.28 8.87
C LEU A 160 -18.17 -2.66 9.03
N ALA A 161 -18.88 -2.09 10.00
CA ALA A 161 -20.31 -2.35 10.18
C ALA A 161 -21.13 -1.92 8.95
N ILE A 162 -20.83 -0.74 8.38
CA ILE A 162 -21.45 -0.27 7.13
C ILE A 162 -21.14 -1.23 5.98
N THR A 163 -19.86 -1.61 5.83
CA THR A 163 -19.41 -2.54 4.80
C THR A 163 -20.15 -3.87 4.89
N SER A 164 -20.23 -4.46 6.08
CA SER A 164 -20.95 -5.72 6.32
C SER A 164 -22.44 -5.59 6.04
N GLY A 165 -23.08 -4.49 6.42
CA GLY A 165 -24.51 -4.25 6.14
C GLY A 165 -24.83 -4.25 4.64
N ILE A 166 -24.00 -3.58 3.83
CA ILE A 166 -24.16 -3.54 2.37
C ILE A 166 -23.88 -4.91 1.76
N VAL A 167 -22.76 -5.52 2.10
CA VAL A 167 -22.29 -6.79 1.54
C VAL A 167 -23.25 -7.95 1.86
N LEU A 168 -23.92 -7.94 3.01
CA LEU A 168 -24.94 -8.94 3.34
C LEU A 168 -26.26 -8.72 2.59
N SER A 169 -26.50 -7.52 2.06
CA SER A 169 -27.73 -7.14 1.38
C SER A 169 -27.65 -7.30 -0.14
N ASP A 170 -26.44 -7.36 -0.72
CA ASP A 170 -26.24 -7.47 -2.16
C ASP A 170 -25.13 -8.47 -2.54
N SER A 171 -25.51 -9.51 -3.29
CA SER A 171 -24.62 -10.60 -3.70
C SER A 171 -23.51 -10.17 -4.68
N VAL A 172 -23.77 -9.18 -5.54
CA VAL A 172 -22.78 -8.68 -6.51
C VAL A 172 -21.67 -7.92 -5.77
N THR A 173 -22.06 -7.06 -4.84
CA THR A 173 -21.13 -6.34 -3.97
C THR A 173 -20.35 -7.29 -3.08
N LEU A 174 -20.98 -8.35 -2.57
CA LEU A 174 -20.31 -9.41 -1.81
C LEU A 174 -19.20 -10.08 -2.62
N ASP A 175 -19.46 -10.49 -3.86
CA ASP A 175 -18.45 -11.16 -4.68
C ASP A 175 -17.29 -10.22 -5.00
N ALA A 176 -17.58 -8.97 -5.39
CA ALA A 176 -16.55 -7.96 -5.63
C ALA A 176 -15.69 -7.71 -4.37
N TRP A 177 -16.33 -7.56 -3.21
CA TRP A 177 -15.66 -7.34 -1.94
C TRP A 177 -14.79 -8.54 -1.54
N ARG A 178 -15.28 -9.79 -1.70
CA ARG A 178 -14.53 -11.01 -1.33
C ARG A 178 -13.22 -11.12 -2.10
N PHE A 179 -13.24 -10.90 -3.42
CA PHE A 179 -12.03 -10.97 -4.23
C PHE A 179 -11.06 -9.82 -3.93
N TRP A 180 -11.57 -8.61 -3.68
CA TRP A 180 -10.72 -7.47 -3.36
C TRP A 180 -10.11 -7.57 -1.95
N ASN A 181 -10.89 -8.01 -0.96
CA ASN A 181 -10.50 -8.05 0.45
C ASN A 181 -9.44 -9.13 0.76
N VAL A 182 -9.26 -10.14 -0.10
CA VAL A 182 -8.19 -11.14 0.06
C VAL A 182 -6.80 -10.52 -0.04
N GLY A 183 -6.64 -9.41 -0.76
CA GLY A 183 -5.32 -8.82 -1.00
C GLY A 183 -4.54 -9.61 -2.05
N SER A 184 -4.42 -9.08 -3.27
CA SER A 184 -3.69 -9.72 -4.37
C SER A 184 -3.19 -8.71 -5.40
N THR A 185 -1.97 -8.95 -5.90
CA THR A 185 -1.43 -8.26 -7.07
C THR A 185 -1.83 -8.94 -8.39
N ALA A 186 -2.47 -10.10 -8.33
CA ALA A 186 -2.98 -10.80 -9.52
C ALA A 186 -4.23 -10.12 -10.07
N GLY A 187 -4.42 -10.20 -11.39
CA GLY A 187 -5.57 -9.59 -12.07
C GLY A 187 -5.53 -8.05 -12.09
N ARG A 188 -4.35 -7.45 -11.85
CA ARG A 188 -4.13 -6.00 -11.91
C ARG A 188 -3.25 -5.68 -13.10
N GLY A 189 -3.77 -4.86 -14.02
CA GLY A 189 -3.04 -4.41 -15.19
C GLY A 189 -2.05 -3.29 -14.87
N MET A 190 -1.33 -2.84 -15.89
CA MET A 190 -0.37 -1.75 -15.78
C MET A 190 -1.07 -0.39 -15.57
N ASP A 191 -2.35 -0.30 -15.91
CA ASP A 191 -3.24 0.82 -15.63
C ASP A 191 -3.35 1.10 -14.11
N VAL A 192 -3.52 0.07 -13.28
CA VAL A 192 -3.52 0.19 -11.81
C VAL A 192 -2.17 0.66 -11.29
N PHE A 193 -1.08 0.14 -11.86
CA PHE A 193 0.28 0.57 -11.52
C PHE A 193 0.46 2.07 -11.78
N TRP A 194 0.13 2.54 -13.00
CA TRP A 194 0.28 3.95 -13.35
C TRP A 194 -0.67 4.87 -12.58
N ALA A 195 -1.87 4.41 -12.24
CA ALA A 195 -2.80 5.16 -11.40
C ALA A 195 -2.28 5.33 -9.96
N GLY A 196 -1.58 4.32 -9.41
CA GLY A 196 -1.06 4.34 -8.04
C GLY A 196 0.30 5.00 -7.88
N LEU A 197 1.13 4.93 -8.91
CA LEU A 197 2.51 5.39 -8.86
C LEU A 197 2.65 6.85 -8.37
N PRO A 198 1.85 7.84 -8.82
CA PRO A 198 1.99 9.22 -8.35
C PRO A 198 1.78 9.36 -6.85
N PHE A 199 0.78 8.69 -6.28
CA PHE A 199 0.46 8.76 -4.85
C PHE A 199 1.53 8.08 -4.00
N ILE A 200 2.02 6.92 -4.45
CA ILE A 200 3.13 6.23 -3.79
C ILE A 200 4.40 7.08 -3.87
N ALA A 201 4.72 7.64 -5.04
CA ALA A 201 5.90 8.49 -5.21
C ALA A 201 5.86 9.71 -4.28
N VAL A 202 4.74 10.42 -4.20
CA VAL A 202 4.56 11.55 -3.27
C VAL A 202 4.69 11.08 -1.81
N GLY A 203 4.04 9.97 -1.44
CA GLY A 203 4.14 9.39 -0.11
C GLY A 203 5.58 9.04 0.29
N LEU A 204 6.37 8.53 -0.65
CA LEU A 204 7.79 8.21 -0.41
C LEU A 204 8.65 9.44 -0.25
N LEU A 205 8.43 10.46 -1.07
CA LEU A 205 9.14 11.74 -0.94
C LEU A 205 8.88 12.36 0.44
N LEU A 206 7.62 12.32 0.90
CA LEU A 206 7.26 12.75 2.26
C LEU A 206 7.92 11.86 3.32
N ALA A 207 7.92 10.54 3.14
CA ALA A 207 8.54 9.59 4.06
C ALA A 207 10.04 9.83 4.25
N LEU A 208 10.77 10.05 3.15
CA LEU A 208 12.20 10.37 3.19
C LEU A 208 12.45 11.70 3.93
N GLY A 209 11.60 12.70 3.72
CA GLY A 209 11.66 13.97 4.46
C GLY A 209 11.36 13.81 5.97
N SER A 210 10.46 12.90 6.34
CA SER A 210 10.06 12.64 7.73
C SER A 210 11.14 11.93 8.57
N GLY A 211 12.08 11.20 7.95
CA GLY A 211 13.07 10.39 8.67
C GLY A 211 13.91 11.19 9.67
N PHE A 212 14.35 12.39 9.32
CA PHE A 212 15.09 13.27 10.23
C PHE A 212 14.23 13.69 11.44
N PHE A 213 12.98 14.06 11.19
CA PHE A 213 12.07 14.56 12.21
C PHE A 213 11.56 13.46 13.15
N LEU A 214 11.59 12.19 12.74
CA LEU A 214 11.30 11.05 13.62
C LEU A 214 12.34 10.93 14.75
N ASN A 215 13.62 11.15 14.45
CA ASN A 215 14.68 11.14 15.47
C ASN A 215 14.49 12.27 16.49
N VAL A 216 14.12 13.47 16.01
CA VAL A 216 13.82 14.61 16.88
C VAL A 216 12.59 14.33 17.74
N LEU A 217 11.52 13.82 17.13
CA LEU A 217 10.32 13.38 17.85
C LEU A 217 10.68 12.37 18.93
N GLY A 218 11.68 11.50 18.73
CA GLY A 218 12.17 10.52 19.70
C GLY A 218 12.63 11.10 21.04
N LEU A 219 13.05 12.38 21.07
CA LEU A 219 13.50 13.06 22.28
C LEU A 219 12.36 13.45 23.24
N GLY A 220 11.11 13.37 22.77
CA GLY A 220 9.92 13.79 23.52
C GLY A 220 9.30 15.06 22.96
N ASP A 221 8.00 15.24 23.17
CA ASP A 221 7.24 16.35 22.59
C ASP A 221 7.74 17.71 23.11
N ASP A 222 8.08 17.82 24.39
CA ASP A 222 8.54 19.07 24.99
C ASP A 222 9.95 19.46 24.53
N MET A 223 10.84 18.48 24.39
CA MET A 223 12.18 18.69 23.82
C MET A 223 12.10 19.02 22.32
N THR A 224 11.19 18.38 21.58
CA THR A 224 10.96 18.71 20.17
C THR A 224 10.48 20.14 20.00
N LYS A 225 9.55 20.59 20.87
CA LYS A 225 9.06 21.98 20.87
C LYS A 225 10.16 22.97 21.25
N SER A 226 11.01 22.66 22.23
CA SER A 226 12.11 23.56 22.64
C SER A 226 13.20 23.70 21.56
N LEU A 227 13.37 22.67 20.72
CA LEU A 227 14.22 22.70 19.53
C LEU A 227 13.60 23.48 18.33
N GLY A 228 12.46 24.16 18.54
CA GLY A 228 11.79 24.98 17.52
C GLY A 228 10.96 24.19 16.50
N SER A 229 10.81 22.88 16.69
CA SER A 229 10.06 22.02 15.76
C SER A 229 8.56 22.02 16.08
N ARG A 230 7.73 22.07 15.04
CA ARG A 230 6.26 22.01 15.16
C ARG A 230 5.79 20.56 15.17
N VAL A 231 5.66 19.97 16.36
CA VAL A 231 5.24 18.55 16.57
C VAL A 231 4.00 18.18 15.76
N MET A 232 2.98 19.05 15.73
CA MET A 232 1.74 18.80 14.99
C MET A 232 1.96 18.73 13.47
N VAL A 233 2.85 19.55 12.92
CA VAL A 233 3.18 19.53 11.48
C VAL A 233 3.93 18.24 11.14
N ILE A 234 4.90 17.84 11.97
CA ILE A 234 5.66 16.60 11.76
C ILE A 234 4.70 15.39 11.77
N ARG A 235 3.77 15.34 12.74
CA ARG A 235 2.76 14.28 12.82
C ARG A 235 1.81 14.32 11.62
N ALA A 236 1.32 15.50 11.21
CA ALA A 236 0.43 15.64 10.07
C ALA A 236 1.09 15.17 8.76
N VAL A 237 2.34 15.57 8.52
CA VAL A 237 3.11 15.15 7.33
C VAL A 237 3.36 13.64 7.36
N GLY A 238 3.76 13.11 8.50
CA GLY A 238 4.01 11.67 8.67
C GLY A 238 2.77 10.81 8.47
N ILE A 239 1.65 11.20 9.10
CA ILE A 239 0.35 10.53 8.93
C ILE A 239 -0.14 10.67 7.48
N GLY A 240 0.06 11.82 6.85
CA GLY A 240 -0.23 12.02 5.43
C GLY A 240 0.59 11.09 4.53
N ALA A 241 1.88 10.94 4.82
CA ALA A 241 2.76 10.01 4.11
C ALA A 241 2.30 8.56 4.28
N ILE A 242 2.04 8.11 5.52
CA ILE A 242 1.51 6.77 5.82
C ILE A 242 0.19 6.54 5.07
N THR A 243 -0.71 7.52 5.09
CA THR A 243 -2.03 7.43 4.44
C THR A 243 -1.89 7.31 2.93
N LEU A 244 -1.02 8.09 2.30
CA LEU A 244 -0.80 8.00 0.84
C LEU A 244 -0.19 6.65 0.46
N LEU A 245 0.80 6.18 1.22
CA LEU A 245 1.50 4.93 0.96
C LEU A 245 0.58 3.72 1.16
N ILE A 246 -0.04 3.56 2.34
CA ILE A 246 -0.95 2.43 2.61
C ILE A 246 -2.24 2.58 1.85
N GLY A 247 -2.80 3.80 1.76
CA GLY A 247 -4.04 4.04 1.02
C GLY A 247 -3.91 3.64 -0.44
N ALA A 248 -2.83 4.05 -1.12
CA ALA A 248 -2.58 3.65 -2.51
C ALA A 248 -2.26 2.15 -2.65
N ALA A 249 -1.45 1.59 -1.74
CA ALA A 249 -1.11 0.17 -1.74
C ALA A 249 -2.34 -0.73 -1.55
N THR A 250 -3.13 -0.46 -0.51
CA THR A 250 -4.38 -1.17 -0.19
C THR A 250 -5.42 -0.96 -1.28
N ALA A 251 -5.56 0.25 -1.81
CA ALA A 251 -6.46 0.51 -2.92
C ALA A 251 -6.14 -0.34 -4.17
N ALA A 252 -4.85 -0.43 -4.51
CA ALA A 252 -4.40 -1.12 -5.71
C ALA A 252 -4.50 -2.64 -5.59
N CYS A 253 -4.23 -3.20 -4.41
CA CYS A 253 -4.07 -4.65 -4.22
C CYS A 253 -5.12 -5.27 -3.31
N GLY A 254 -5.91 -4.48 -2.58
CA GLY A 254 -6.57 -4.95 -1.36
C GLY A 254 -5.63 -4.92 -0.15
N PRO A 255 -6.14 -5.24 1.06
CA PRO A 255 -5.37 -5.15 2.29
C PRO A 255 -4.27 -6.22 2.34
N ILE A 256 -3.02 -5.78 2.49
CA ILE A 256 -1.85 -6.66 2.72
C ILE A 256 -1.35 -6.39 4.14
N THR A 257 -1.55 -7.36 5.03
CA THR A 257 -1.18 -7.26 6.45
C THR A 257 0.21 -7.85 6.72
N PHE A 258 0.74 -7.62 7.93
CA PHE A 258 2.04 -8.10 8.43
C PHE A 258 3.30 -7.55 7.76
N LEU A 259 3.29 -7.27 6.45
CA LEU A 259 4.48 -6.81 5.75
C LEU A 259 5.02 -5.48 6.35
N GLY A 260 4.13 -4.57 6.73
CA GLY A 260 4.47 -3.31 7.39
C GLY A 260 4.97 -3.46 8.82
N LEU A 261 4.75 -4.60 9.46
CA LEU A 261 5.27 -4.91 10.80
C LEU A 261 6.66 -5.56 10.72
N VAL A 262 6.80 -6.55 9.83
CA VAL A 262 8.00 -7.39 9.73
C VAL A 262 9.15 -6.65 9.06
N VAL A 263 8.91 -5.92 7.97
CA VAL A 263 9.99 -5.30 7.18
C VAL A 263 10.80 -4.29 7.99
N PRO A 264 10.19 -3.32 8.71
CA PRO A 264 10.96 -2.37 9.52
C PRO A 264 11.73 -3.03 10.66
N HIS A 265 11.25 -4.18 11.16
CA HIS A 265 11.94 -4.92 12.22
C HIS A 265 13.18 -5.68 11.71
N LEU A 266 13.17 -6.09 10.44
CA LEU A 266 14.29 -6.78 9.80
C LEU A 266 15.38 -5.82 9.27
N ALA A 267 15.05 -4.54 9.06
CA ALA A 267 15.91 -3.52 8.46
C ALA A 267 16.83 -2.83 9.49
#